data_AF-A0A0D6AWQ3-F1
#
_entry.id   AF-A0A0D6AWQ3-F1
#
_cell.length_a   1.000
_cell.length_b   1.000
_cell.length_c   1.000
_cell.angle_alpha   90.00
_cell.angle_beta   90.00
_cell.angle_gamma   90.00
#
_symmetry.space_group_name_H-M   'P 1'
#
loop_
_entity.id
_entity.type
_entity.pdbx_description
1 polymer ?
#
loop_
_entity_poly.entity_id
_entity_poly.type
_entity_poly.pdbx_seq_one_letter_code
_entity_poly.pdbx_strand_id
1 'polypeptide(L)' 'MAAHDRLPAPARAWVARAVLPWSATSVARIWTRAMAETGSEAAALDRLAAAERATLAREAALACRGGTG' A
#
# COMPACT_ATOMS: atom_id res chain seq x y z
N MET A 1 -10.39 -13.61 -6.53
CA MET A 1 -10.87 -12.27 -6.13
C MET A 1 -11.46 -12.32 -4.71
N ALA A 2 -10.75 -12.85 -3.70
CA ALA A 2 -11.29 -13.00 -2.32
C ALA A 2 -10.27 -12.64 -1.22
N ALA A 3 -9.09 -12.11 -1.59
CA ALA A 3 -8.04 -11.74 -0.64
C ALA A 3 -8.22 -10.32 -0.07
N HIS A 4 -9.26 -9.60 -0.50
CA HIS A 4 -9.50 -8.20 -0.11
C HIS A 4 -10.26 -8.05 1.21
N ASP A 5 -10.95 -9.08 1.69
CA ASP A 5 -11.96 -8.92 2.75
C ASP A 5 -11.46 -9.20 4.17
N ARG A 6 -10.21 -9.64 4.34
CA ARG A 6 -9.61 -9.88 5.66
C ARG A 6 -8.57 -8.84 6.08
N LEU A 7 -8.63 -7.64 5.50
CA LEU A 7 -7.75 -6.57 6.00
C LEU A 7 -8.25 -6.06 7.37
N PRO A 8 -7.36 -5.92 8.35
CA PRO A 8 -7.70 -5.33 9.63
C PRO A 8 -8.14 -3.87 9.44
N ALA A 9 -9.04 -3.41 10.33
CA ALA A 9 -9.60 -2.06 10.30
C ALA A 9 -8.57 -0.93 10.07
N PRO A 10 -7.39 -0.91 10.74
CA PRO A 10 -6.38 0.13 10.50
C PRO A 10 -5.82 0.12 9.07
N ALA A 11 -5.59 -1.06 8.49
CA ALA A 11 -5.08 -1.18 7.13
C ALA A 11 -6.13 -0.71 6.11
N ARG A 12 -7.41 -1.03 6.34
CA ARG A 12 -8.53 -0.49 5.53
C ARG A 12 -8.64 1.03 5.63
N ALA A 13 -8.52 1.59 6.83
CA ALA A 13 -8.56 3.04 7.03
C ALA A 13 -7.41 3.74 6.31
N TRP A 14 -6.22 3.14 6.30
CA TRP A 14 -5.09 3.64 5.54
C TRP A 14 -5.38 3.63 4.03
N VAL A 15 -5.89 2.53 3.48
CA VAL A 15 -6.25 2.44 2.04
C VAL A 15 -7.29 3.48 1.65
N ALA A 16 -8.28 3.75 2.50
CA ALA A 16 -9.29 4.78 2.25
C ALA A 16 -8.71 6.20 2.22
N ARG A 17 -7.52 6.43 2.80
CA ARG A 17 -6.81 7.72 2.79
C ARG A 17 -5.67 7.76 1.77
N ALA A 18 -5.30 6.62 1.19
CA ALA A 18 -4.23 6.53 0.20
C ALA A 18 -4.64 7.23 -1.10
N VAL A 19 -3.67 7.85 -1.78
CA VAL A 19 -3.92 8.66 -2.97
C VAL A 19 -4.00 7.79 -4.23
N LEU A 20 -3.34 6.63 -4.20
CA LEU A 20 -3.32 5.67 -5.31
C LEU A 20 -4.35 4.55 -5.13
N PRO A 21 -4.85 3.95 -6.23
CA PRO A 21 -5.66 2.74 -6.20
C PRO A 21 -4.79 1.52 -5.85
N TRP A 22 -4.40 1.43 -4.58
CA TRP A 22 -3.67 0.28 -4.07
C TRP A 22 -4.54 -0.97 -4.06
N SER A 23 -4.01 -2.06 -4.60
CA SER A 23 -4.67 -3.37 -4.48
C SER A 23 -4.55 -3.91 -3.06
N ALA A 24 -5.67 -4.38 -2.50
CA ALA A 24 -5.76 -4.94 -1.14
C ALA A 24 -4.70 -6.03 -0.85
N THR A 25 -4.33 -6.84 -1.86
CA THR A 25 -3.29 -7.87 -1.75
C THR A 25 -1.92 -7.31 -1.39
N SER A 26 -1.52 -6.19 -2.01
CA SER A 26 -0.23 -5.55 -1.75
C SER A 26 -0.17 -4.98 -0.34
N VAL A 27 -1.27 -4.35 0.07
CA VAL A 27 -1.43 -3.79 1.42
C VAL A 27 -1.37 -4.90 2.47
N ALA A 28 -2.11 -5.99 2.29
CA ALA A 28 -2.09 -7.13 3.19
C ALA A 28 -0.69 -7.75 3.30
N ARG A 29 0.04 -7.87 2.19
CA ARG A 29 1.42 -8.39 2.20
C ARG A 29 2.37 -7.53 3.03
N ILE A 30 2.34 -6.21 2.83
CA ILE A 30 3.20 -5.27 3.55
C ILE A 30 2.83 -5.25 5.03
N TRP A 31 1.53 -5.24 5.33
CA TRP A 31 1.00 -5.26 6.69
C TRP A 31 1.44 -6.52 7.45
N THR A 32 1.19 -7.71 6.90
CA THR A 32 1.57 -8.98 7.53
C THR A 32 3.06 -9.06 7.77
N ARG A 33 3.88 -8.57 6.82
CA ARG A 33 5.34 -8.54 6.98
C ARG A 33 5.78 -7.58 8.09
N ALA A 34 5.23 -6.38 8.12
CA ALA A 34 5.56 -5.40 9.16
C ALA A 34 5.12 -5.88 10.55
N MET A 35 3.93 -6.46 10.66
CA MET A 35 3.44 -7.07 11.89
C MET A 35 4.30 -8.26 12.33
N ALA A 36 4.80 -9.09 11.40
CA ALA A 36 5.71 -10.17 11.73
C ALA A 36 7.10 -9.67 12.19
N GLU A 37 7.58 -8.56 11.62
CA GLU A 37 8.90 -7.99 11.94
C GLU A 37 8.89 -7.15 13.23
N THR A 38 7.82 -6.39 13.48
CA THR A 38 7.76 -5.39 14.56
C THR A 38 6.59 -5.57 15.52
N GLY A 39 5.54 -6.29 15.12
CA GLY A 39 4.32 -6.46 15.93
C GLY A 39 3.53 -5.17 16.19
N SER A 40 3.90 -4.07 15.55
CA SER A 40 3.31 -2.74 15.81
C SER A 40 2.55 -2.24 14.59
N GLU A 41 1.29 -1.85 14.82
CA GLU A 41 0.42 -1.28 13.80
C GLU A 41 0.99 0.04 13.24
N ALA A 42 1.61 0.86 14.08
CA ALA A 42 2.25 2.10 13.66
C ALA A 42 3.40 1.85 12.68
N ALA A 43 4.23 0.84 12.96
CA ALA A 43 5.32 0.45 12.07
C ALA A 43 4.80 -0.12 10.73
N ALA A 44 3.67 -0.84 10.76
CA ALA A 44 3.00 -1.31 9.56
C ALA A 44 2.48 -0.16 8.68
N LEU A 45 1.87 0.85 9.29
CA LEU A 45 1.42 2.07 8.60
C LEU A 45 2.59 2.85 7.98
N ASP A 46 3.71 2.98 8.70
CA ASP A 46 4.90 3.67 8.18
C ASP A 46 5.50 2.94 6.96
N ARG A 47 5.55 1.60 7.01
CA ARG A 47 5.96 0.76 5.89
C ARG A 47 5.02 0.89 4.69
N LEU A 48 3.71 0.97 4.92
CA LEU A 48 2.73 1.22 3.86
C LEU A 48 2.94 2.61 3.23
N ALA A 49 3.14 3.66 4.02
CA ALA A 49 3.42 5.01 3.52
C ALA A 49 4.75 5.10 2.76
N ALA A 50 5.79 4.37 3.20
CA ALA A 50 7.06 4.26 2.48
C ALA A 50 6.87 3.58 1.11
N ALA A 51 6.10 2.48 1.07
CA ALA A 51 5.78 1.80 -0.17
C ALA A 51 4.92 2.68 -1.10
N GLU A 52 3.98 3.46 -0.56
CA GLU A 52 3.21 4.47 -1.30
C GLU A 52 4.12 5.48 -1.99
N ARG A 53 5.04 6.09 -1.26
CA ARG A 53 6.00 7.07 -1.85
C ARG A 53 6.87 6.44 -2.93
N ALA A 54 7.34 5.21 -2.73
CA ALA A 54 8.15 4.50 -3.72
C ALA A 54 7.36 4.16 -4.99
N THR A 55 6.12 3.71 -4.84
CA THR A 55 5.21 3.45 -5.96
C THR A 55 4.81 4.74 -6.66
N LEU A 56 4.49 5.82 -5.93
CA LEU A 56 4.22 7.14 -6.49
C LEU A 56 5.39 7.64 -7.34
N ALA A 57 6.64 7.48 -6.88
CA ALA A 57 7.81 7.86 -7.67
C ALA A 57 7.94 7.03 -8.96
N ARG A 58 7.66 5.72 -8.88
CA ARG A 58 7.67 4.82 -10.05
C ARG A 58 6.53 5.09 -11.02
N GLU A 59 5.31 5.26 -10.52
CA GLU A 59 4.10 5.58 -11.27
C GLU A 59 4.21 6.97 -11.89
N ALA A 60 4.76 7.96 -11.19
CA ALA A 60 5.07 9.27 -11.80
C ALA A 60 6.06 9.11 -12.96
N ALA A 61 7.09 8.27 -12.80
CA ALA A 61 8.03 7.97 -13.88
C ALA A 61 7.42 7.14 -15.02
N LEU A 62 6.44 6.28 -14.75
CA LEU A 62 5.69 5.50 -15.74
C LEU A 62 4.65 6.35 -16.47
N ALA A 63 3.93 7.23 -15.76
CA ALA A 63 2.98 8.18 -16.28
C ALA A 63 3.64 9.19 -17.21
N CYS A 64 4.83 9.71 -16.86
CA CYS A 64 5.62 10.55 -17.76
C CYS A 64 6.17 9.80 -18.99
N ARG A 65 6.23 8.46 -18.96
CA ARG A 65 6.64 7.63 -20.12
C ARG A 65 5.49 7.22 -21.03
N GLY A 66 4.25 7.49 -20.64
CA GLY A 66 3.03 7.11 -21.36
C GLY A 66 2.43 8.24 -22.19
N GLY A 67 3.24 9.12 -22.79
CA GLY A 67 2.79 10.02 -23.84
C GLY A 67 2.34 9.22 -25.07
N THR A 68 1.11 8.72 -25.03
CA THR A 68 0.43 8.14 -26.18
C THR A 68 -0.07 9.30 -27.03
N GLY A 69 0.65 9.57 -28.13
CA GLY A 69 0.14 10.35 -29.26
C GLY A 69 -0.86 9.57 -30.10
#